data_AF-A0A6A3N037-F1
#
_entry.id   AF-A0A6A3N037-F1
#
_cell.length_a   1.000
_cell.length_b   1.000
_cell.length_c   1.000
_cell.angle_alpha   90.00
_cell.angle_beta   90.00
_cell.angle_gamma   90.00
#
_symmetry.space_group_name_H-M   'P 1'
#
loop_
_entity.id
_entity.type
_entity.pdbx_description
1 polymer ?
#
loop_
_entity_poly.entity_id
_entity_poly.type
_entity_poly.pdbx_seq_one_letter_code
_entity_poly.pdbx_strand_id
1 'polypeptide(L)' 'MSMKTRHLVSGIVTNPIEVAAHVYVFILGMSMGMTRYCLTRAEPSTLEAALALALREDYTVCPPTRER' A
#
# COMPACT_ATOMS: atom_id res chain seq x y z
N MET A 1 17.13 -37.40 -6.34
CA MET A 1 16.34 -36.20 -6.70
C MET A 1 15.31 -35.96 -5.60
N SER A 2 15.46 -34.91 -4.78
CA SER A 2 14.33 -34.41 -3.97
C SER A 2 14.46 -32.91 -3.77
N MET A 3 14.15 -32.16 -4.82
CA MET A 3 13.85 -30.73 -4.76
C MET A 3 12.33 -30.58 -4.69
N LYS A 4 11.70 -31.04 -3.61
CA LYS A 4 10.24 -30.94 -3.46
C LYS A 4 9.81 -30.44 -2.09
N THR A 5 10.65 -29.60 -1.49
CA THR A 5 10.35 -28.93 -0.22
C THR A 5 10.96 -27.53 -0.15
N ARG A 6 11.21 -26.88 -1.30
CA ARG A 6 11.66 -25.47 -1.37
C ARG A 6 10.65 -24.53 -2.02
N HIS A 7 9.50 -25.03 -2.44
CA HIS A 7 8.50 -24.24 -3.16
C HIS A 7 7.29 -23.81 -2.31
N LEU A 8 7.18 -24.27 -1.06
CA LEU A 8 6.10 -23.85 -0.15
C LEU A 8 6.46 -22.61 0.69
N VAL A 9 7.75 -22.29 0.84
CA VAL A 9 8.19 -21.16 1.68
C VAL A 9 8.27 -19.84 0.90
N SER A 10 8.19 -19.89 -0.44
CA SER A 10 8.21 -18.67 -1.27
C SER A 10 6.82 -18.13 -1.61
N GLY A 11 5.74 -18.86 -1.31
CA GLY A 11 4.36 -18.47 -1.63
C GLY A 11 3.66 -17.62 -0.56
N ILE A 12 4.32 -17.41 0.58
CA ILE A 12 3.95 -16.43 1.61
C ILE A 12 4.77 -15.14 1.40
N VAL A 13 5.43 -14.99 0.26
CA VAL A 13 5.76 -13.65 -0.23
C VAL A 13 4.43 -13.13 -0.75
N THR A 14 3.74 -12.38 0.11
CA THR A 14 2.61 -11.49 -0.19
C THR A 14 2.35 -11.40 -1.69
N ASN A 15 1.30 -12.08 -2.14
CA ASN A 15 1.01 -12.23 -3.56
C ASN A 15 1.06 -10.83 -4.20
N PRO A 16 1.77 -10.59 -5.32
CA PRO A 16 1.90 -9.24 -5.88
C PRO A 16 0.54 -8.54 -6.11
N ILE A 17 -0.52 -9.32 -6.29
CA ILE A 17 -1.92 -8.85 -6.34
C ILE A 17 -2.39 -8.28 -4.99
N GLU A 18 -2.04 -8.93 -3.87
CA GLU A 18 -2.33 -8.47 -2.51
C GLU A 18 -1.58 -7.17 -2.19
N VAL A 19 -0.32 -7.08 -2.60
CA VAL A 19 0.50 -5.86 -2.43
C VAL A 19 -0.11 -4.70 -3.23
N ALA A 20 -0.48 -4.93 -4.49
CA ALA A 20 -1.14 -3.91 -5.31
C ALA A 20 -2.50 -3.48 -4.72
N ALA A 21 -3.28 -4.44 -4.21
CA ALA A 21 -4.56 -4.14 -3.55
C ALA A 21 -4.36 -3.31 -2.28
N HIS A 22 -3.35 -3.62 -1.46
CA HIS A 22 -3.01 -2.84 -0.27
C HIS A 22 -2.62 -1.40 -0.60
N VAL A 23 -1.81 -1.20 -1.65
CA VAL A 23 -1.48 0.15 -2.12
C VAL A 23 -2.72 0.89 -2.61
N TYR A 24 -3.58 0.23 -3.38
CA TYR A 24 -4.79 0.85 -3.90
C TYR A 24 -5.77 1.25 -2.78
N VAL A 25 -5.99 0.39 -1.80
CA VAL A 25 -6.83 0.69 -0.62
C VAL A 25 -6.22 1.82 0.21
N PHE A 26 -4.89 1.86 0.36
CA PHE A 26 -4.20 2.96 1.03
C PHE A 26 -4.44 4.30 0.32
N ILE A 27 -4.28 4.36 -1.00
CA ILE A 27 -4.53 5.56 -1.81
C ILE A 27 -6.00 5.99 -1.70
N LEU A 28 -6.94 5.05 -1.77
CA LEU A 28 -8.37 5.33 -1.60
C LEU A 28 -8.71 5.91 -0.21
N GLY A 29 -8.03 5.44 0.83
CA GLY A 29 -8.18 5.91 2.21
C GLY A 29 -7.57 7.29 2.49
N MET A 30 -6.74 7.82 1.58
CA MET A 30 -6.16 9.16 1.75
C MET A 30 -7.21 10.26 1.58
N SER A 31 -7.00 11.38 2.30
CA SER A 31 -7.83 12.58 2.21
C SER A 31 -8.07 12.97 0.74
N MET A 32 -9.32 13.29 0.41
CA MET A 32 -9.72 13.63 -0.94
C MET A 32 -9.07 14.97 -1.32
N GLY A 33 -8.31 15.02 -2.41
CA GLY A 33 -7.61 16.24 -2.82
C GLY A 33 -6.24 15.97 -3.43
N MET A 34 -5.28 16.87 -3.17
CA MET A 34 -3.96 16.85 -3.80
C MET A 34 -3.18 15.58 -3.50
N THR A 35 -3.28 15.05 -2.27
CA THR A 35 -2.61 13.80 -1.87
C THR A 35 -2.99 12.62 -2.75
N ARG A 36 -4.29 12.47 -2.98
CA ARG A 36 -4.80 11.33 -3.75
C ARG A 36 -4.36 11.44 -5.19
N TYR A 37 -4.40 12.65 -5.75
CA TYR A 37 -3.94 12.96 -7.11
C TYR A 37 -2.42 12.74 -7.28
N CYS A 38 -1.61 13.19 -6.32
CA CYS A 38 -0.16 13.00 -6.35
C CYS A 38 0.20 11.51 -6.26
N LEU A 39 -0.50 10.74 -5.43
CA LEU A 39 -0.27 9.30 -5.28
C LEU A 39 -0.71 8.49 -6.50
N THR A 40 -1.85 8.79 -7.13
CA THR A 40 -2.23 8.10 -8.38
C THR A 40 -1.27 8.42 -9.52
N ARG A 41 -0.75 9.65 -9.59
CA ARG A 41 0.22 10.03 -10.62
C ARG A 41 1.60 9.42 -10.40
N ALA A 42 1.98 9.18 -9.15
CA ALA A 42 3.27 8.59 -8.81
C ALA A 42 3.33 7.07 -9.01
N GLU A 43 2.18 6.42 -9.24
CA GLU A 43 2.04 4.96 -9.45
C GLU A 43 2.93 4.13 -8.49
N PRO A 44 2.77 4.28 -7.15
CA PRO A 44 3.60 3.57 -6.21
C PRO A 44 3.39 2.05 -6.34
N SER A 45 4.50 1.31 -6.48
CA SER A 45 4.49 -0.15 -6.59
C SER A 45 4.49 -0.87 -5.24
N THR A 46 4.70 -0.14 -4.14
CA THR A 46 4.75 -0.67 -2.78
C THR A 46 4.06 0.26 -1.78
N LEU A 47 3.63 -0.30 -0.65
CA LEU A 47 3.00 0.47 0.43
C LEU A 47 3.98 1.45 1.06
N GLU A 48 5.25 1.08 1.22
CA GLU A 48 6.30 1.96 1.72
C GLU A 48 6.54 3.16 0.80
N ALA A 49 6.51 2.97 -0.52
CA ALA A 49 6.61 4.07 -1.48
C ALA A 49 5.40 5.01 -1.38
N ALA A 50 4.19 4.46 -1.26
CA ALA A 50 2.97 5.25 -1.07
C ALA A 50 2.98 6.02 0.27
N LEU A 51 3.44 5.40 1.35
CA LEU A 51 3.61 6.02 2.66
C LEU A 51 4.67 7.13 2.63
N ALA A 52 5.83 6.88 2.03
CA ALA A 52 6.89 7.88 1.90
C ALA A 52 6.41 9.09 1.09
N LEU A 53 5.62 8.88 0.03
CA LEU A 53 5.02 9.97 -0.74
C LEU A 53 3.98 10.75 0.09
N ALA A 54 3.10 10.05 0.82
CA ALA A 54 2.10 10.68 1.69
C ALA A 54 2.74 11.51 2.82
N LEU A 55 3.85 11.02 3.41
CA LEU A 55 4.62 11.72 4.45
C LEU A 55 5.39 12.92 3.89
N ARG A 56 5.95 12.80 2.68
CA ARG A 56 6.65 13.91 2.01
C ARG A 56 5.74 15.07 1.65
N GLU A 57 4.45 14.81 1.45
CA GLU A 57 3.44 15.84 1.18
C GLU A 57 2.69 16.33 2.44
N ASP A 58 3.12 15.94 3.66
CA ASP A 58 2.54 16.38 4.94
C ASP A 58 1.03 16.13 5.08
N TYR A 59 0.53 14.99 4.62
CA TYR A 59 -0.89 14.66 4.75
C TYR A 59 -1.20 13.83 6.00
N THR A 60 -1.83 14.50 6.96
CA THR A 60 -2.48 13.87 8.09
C THR A 60 -3.50 12.84 7.58
N VAL A 61 -3.22 11.56 7.84
CA VAL A 61 -4.24 10.51 7.77
C VAL A 61 -5.31 10.93 8.78
N CYS A 62 -6.45 11.47 8.32
CA CYS A 62 -7.56 11.77 9.20
C CYS A 62 -7.89 10.48 9.97
N PRO A 63 -7.66 10.44 11.30
CA PRO A 63 -8.01 9.25 12.06
C PRO A 63 -9.53 9.08 11.97
N PRO A 64 -10.03 7.84 11.86
CA PRO A 64 -11.46 7.62 11.93
C PRO A 64 -11.95 8.20 13.25
N THR A 65 -12.80 9.22 13.18
CA THR A 65 -13.49 9.77 14.34
C THR A 65 -14.27 8.63 14.96
N ARG A 66 -13.74 8.09 16.06
CA ARG A 66 -14.45 7.15 16.92
C ARG A 66 -15.61 7.94 17.53
N GLU A 67 -16.77 7.83 16.87
CA GLU A 67 -18.04 8.36 17.37
C GLU A 67 -18.30 7.75 18.75
N ARG A 68 -18.66 8.62 19.69
CA ARG A 68 -18.74 8.34 21.13
C ARG A 68 -20.15 7.96 21.51
#